data_AF-A0A9Q4DU58-F1
#
_entry.id   AF-A0A9Q4DU58-F1
#
_cell.length_a   1.000
_cell.length_b   1.000
_cell.length_c   1.000
_cell.angle_alpha   90.00
_cell.angle_beta   90.00
_cell.angle_gamma   90.00
#
_symmetry.space_group_name_H-M   'P 1'
#
loop_
_entity.id
_entity.type
_entity.pdbx_description
1 polymer ?
#
loop_
_entity_poly.entity_id
_entity_poly.type
_entity_poly.pdbx_seq_one_letter_code
_entity_poly.pdbx_strand_id
1 'polypeptide(L)'
;GPGGDGGKGGTGTGSKMQSGSGMFGTGTPGPLRLFQQELSDQISWLLPFAIFGIAGLLIAGARERRRLSAEQKEMVFWVAWLVPIAGFFSVAEFFHHYYLIMLAPPIAALVGAGWVALVHLYRNQTGWKSWLLPAAMIATTGFELFILRNYNDQFGAGWSIGVGVIGVISAIALLLFKQRQKPISYYVSLAALLALLVMPIYWASTPLLYGGNSSQPETGPQLASMSGKGMGMSDATVNEKLIKYLEENNSGAEYLFATTDSNTAAPYIIKTKKAVMA
;
A
#
# COMPACT_ATOMS: atom_id res chain seq x y z
N GLY A 1 -51.85 -14.92 0.50
CA GLY A 1 -51.54 -13.78 -0.38
C GLY A 1 -50.26 -14.08 -1.12
N PRO A 2 -50.16 -13.76 -2.42
CA PRO A 2 -49.22 -14.36 -3.35
C PRO A 2 -47.78 -13.86 -3.18
N GLY A 3 -46.85 -14.69 -3.64
CA GLY A 3 -45.41 -14.47 -3.62
C GLY A 3 -44.97 -13.26 -4.45
N GLY A 4 -43.92 -12.60 -3.94
CA GLY A 4 -43.19 -11.54 -4.62
C GLY A 4 -41.85 -12.07 -5.12
N ASP A 5 -41.61 -11.83 -6.40
CA ASP A 5 -40.48 -12.25 -7.21
C ASP A 5 -39.10 -11.84 -6.67
N GLY A 6 -38.18 -12.81 -6.63
CA GLY A 6 -37.10 -12.86 -7.62
C GLY A 6 -36.28 -11.59 -7.89
N GLY A 7 -35.91 -10.82 -6.88
CA GLY A 7 -34.89 -9.78 -7.02
C GLY A 7 -33.48 -10.39 -7.08
N LYS A 8 -32.98 -10.68 -8.30
CA LYS A 8 -31.54 -10.87 -8.54
C LYS A 8 -30.81 -9.56 -8.18
N GLY A 9 -30.34 -9.48 -6.93
CA GLY A 9 -29.50 -8.39 -6.45
C GLY A 9 -28.20 -8.36 -7.27
N GLY A 10 -28.00 -7.23 -7.95
CA GLY A 10 -26.89 -7.02 -8.86
C GLY A 10 -25.53 -7.28 -8.22
N THR A 11 -24.59 -7.71 -9.06
CA THR A 11 -23.15 -7.76 -8.80
C THR A 11 -22.65 -6.35 -8.47
N GLY A 12 -22.87 -5.93 -7.23
CA GLY A 12 -22.27 -4.74 -6.67
C GLY A 12 -20.79 -5.02 -6.52
N THR A 13 -19.97 -4.19 -7.16
CA THR A 13 -18.54 -4.05 -6.88
C THR A 13 -18.37 -3.62 -5.42
N GLY A 14 -18.43 -4.61 -4.53
CA GLY A 14 -18.24 -4.45 -3.09
C GLY A 14 -16.78 -4.19 -2.77
N SER A 15 -16.54 -3.43 -1.71
CA SER A 15 -15.24 -3.30 -1.05
C SER A 15 -14.52 -4.65 -0.98
N LYS A 16 -13.18 -4.68 -1.06
CA LYS A 16 -12.36 -5.91 -0.97
C LYS A 16 -12.75 -6.83 0.19
N MET A 17 -13.33 -6.27 1.26
CA MET A 17 -13.89 -6.97 2.41
C MET A 17 -15.04 -7.95 2.10
N GLN A 18 -15.79 -7.76 1.01
CA GLN A 18 -16.98 -8.54 0.69
C GLN A 18 -16.73 -9.65 -0.34
N SER A 19 -15.61 -9.58 -1.08
CA SER A 19 -15.27 -10.51 -2.17
C SER A 19 -13.92 -11.20 -2.03
N GLY A 20 -13.12 -10.87 -1.00
CA GLY A 20 -11.79 -11.44 -0.78
C GLY A 20 -11.80 -12.73 0.06
N SER A 21 -10.78 -13.57 -0.11
CA SER A 21 -10.56 -14.71 0.80
C SER A 21 -10.13 -14.21 2.18
N GLY A 22 -10.55 -14.90 3.25
CA GLY A 22 -10.24 -14.53 4.64
C GLY A 22 -11.14 -13.43 5.22
N MET A 23 -11.20 -13.34 6.55
CA MET A 23 -12.01 -12.32 7.25
C MET A 23 -11.52 -10.92 6.85
N PHE A 24 -12.44 -10.05 6.42
CA PHE A 24 -12.16 -8.67 5.96
C PHE A 24 -11.25 -8.56 4.71
N GLY A 25 -11.22 -9.60 3.86
CA GLY A 25 -10.44 -9.55 2.62
C GLY A 25 -8.95 -9.41 2.90
N THR A 26 -8.44 -10.18 3.87
CA THR A 26 -7.02 -10.20 4.26
C THR A 26 -6.23 -11.30 3.56
N GLY A 27 -6.86 -12.08 2.69
CA GLY A 27 -6.24 -13.22 2.04
C GLY A 27 -6.17 -14.45 2.93
N THR A 28 -5.60 -15.52 2.38
CA THR A 28 -5.38 -16.80 3.07
C THR A 28 -4.08 -16.75 3.89
N PRO A 29 -4.12 -17.06 5.20
CA PRO A 29 -2.92 -17.13 6.04
C PRO A 29 -1.82 -18.00 5.44
N GLY A 30 -0.58 -17.51 5.47
CA GLY A 30 0.59 -18.22 4.97
C GLY A 30 1.76 -17.29 4.64
N PRO A 31 2.97 -17.84 4.40
CA PRO A 31 4.19 -17.05 4.18
C PRO A 31 4.11 -16.07 3.01
N LEU A 32 3.23 -16.33 2.04
CA LEU A 32 3.04 -15.49 0.85
C LEU A 32 1.83 -14.56 0.97
N ARG A 33 1.19 -14.42 2.13
CA ARG A 33 -0.04 -13.64 2.29
C ARG A 33 0.11 -12.18 1.88
N LEU A 34 1.24 -11.55 2.22
CA LEU A 34 1.55 -10.18 1.80
C LEU A 34 1.65 -10.02 0.26
N PHE A 35 1.88 -11.11 -0.48
CA PHE A 35 1.96 -11.09 -1.94
C PHE A 35 0.61 -11.41 -2.61
N GLN A 36 -0.43 -11.74 -1.85
CA GLN A 36 -1.75 -12.04 -2.40
C GLN A 36 -2.46 -10.77 -2.86
N GLN A 37 -3.43 -10.90 -3.76
CA GLN A 37 -4.16 -9.77 -4.37
C GLN A 37 -4.90 -8.92 -3.32
N GLU A 38 -5.31 -9.55 -2.23
CA GLU A 38 -6.00 -8.94 -1.10
C GLU A 38 -5.16 -7.84 -0.43
N LEU A 39 -3.87 -8.11 -0.17
CA LEU A 39 -2.99 -7.22 0.61
C LEU A 39 -1.91 -6.51 -0.21
N SER A 40 -1.53 -7.07 -1.37
CA SER A 40 -0.33 -6.67 -2.10
C SER A 40 -0.29 -5.21 -2.51
N ASP A 41 -1.44 -4.65 -2.88
CA ASP A 41 -1.59 -3.26 -3.31
C ASP A 41 -1.65 -2.25 -2.16
N GLN A 42 -1.76 -2.72 -0.91
CA GLN A 42 -1.76 -1.84 0.26
C GLN A 42 -0.34 -1.49 0.72
N ILE A 43 0.63 -2.40 0.55
CA ILE A 43 1.97 -2.20 1.12
C ILE A 43 3.11 -2.88 0.34
N SER A 44 2.83 -3.92 -0.45
CA SER A 44 3.87 -4.86 -0.90
C SER A 44 4.52 -4.49 -2.22
N TRP A 45 4.16 -3.37 -2.85
CA TRP A 45 4.66 -2.94 -4.16
C TRP A 45 6.18 -3.11 -4.34
N LEU A 46 6.96 -2.62 -3.37
CA LEU A 46 8.43 -2.67 -3.39
C LEU A 46 9.02 -3.79 -2.53
N LEU A 47 8.18 -4.68 -1.97
CA LEU A 47 8.64 -5.78 -1.13
C LEU A 47 9.56 -6.76 -1.89
N PRO A 48 9.30 -7.12 -3.18
CA PRO A 48 10.28 -7.89 -3.96
C PRO A 48 11.64 -7.18 -4.03
N PHE A 49 11.66 -5.88 -4.30
CA PHE A 49 12.91 -5.11 -4.34
C PHE A 49 13.64 -5.13 -2.99
N ALA A 50 12.91 -4.95 -1.89
CA ALA A 50 13.47 -5.01 -0.53
C ALA A 50 14.14 -6.36 -0.25
N ILE A 51 13.56 -7.48 -0.69
CA ILE A 51 14.15 -8.82 -0.55
C ILE A 51 15.50 -8.91 -1.27
N PHE A 52 15.58 -8.44 -2.51
CA PHE A 52 16.86 -8.37 -3.22
C PHE A 52 17.84 -7.37 -2.56
N GLY A 53 17.32 -6.27 -2.01
CA GLY A 53 18.09 -5.28 -1.26
C GLY A 53 18.77 -5.88 -0.03
N ILE A 54 18.03 -6.66 0.77
CA ILE A 54 18.56 -7.44 1.89
C ILE A 54 19.68 -8.37 1.42
N ALA A 55 19.45 -9.13 0.35
CA ALA A 55 20.47 -10.03 -0.21
C ALA A 55 21.73 -9.25 -0.66
N GLY A 56 21.55 -8.12 -1.33
CA GLY A 56 22.63 -7.24 -1.76
C GLY A 56 23.46 -6.72 -0.59
N LEU A 57 22.79 -6.25 0.48
CA LEU A 57 23.44 -5.77 1.71
C LEU A 57 24.22 -6.88 2.43
N LEU A 58 23.65 -8.09 2.54
CA LEU A 58 24.35 -9.24 3.13
C LEU A 58 25.60 -9.60 2.32
N ILE A 59 25.50 -9.63 1.00
CA ILE A 59 26.62 -10.00 0.11
C ILE A 59 27.71 -8.92 0.13
N ALA A 60 27.34 -7.64 0.15
CA ALA A 60 28.28 -6.53 0.25
C ALA A 60 28.99 -6.51 1.61
N GLY A 61 28.25 -6.76 2.69
CA GLY A 61 28.76 -6.75 4.06
C GLY A 61 29.57 -8.00 4.48
N ALA A 62 29.44 -9.13 3.79
CA ALA A 62 30.06 -10.40 4.19
C ALA A 62 31.62 -10.43 4.20
N ARG A 63 32.28 -9.35 3.75
CA ARG A 63 33.75 -9.22 3.79
C ARG A 63 34.29 -8.80 5.16
N GLU A 64 33.49 -8.14 5.99
CA GLU A 64 33.93 -7.57 7.28
C GLU A 64 33.60 -8.54 8.43
N ARG A 65 34.57 -9.35 8.89
CA ARG A 65 34.27 -10.53 9.74
C ARG A 65 34.53 -10.40 11.24
N ARG A 66 34.90 -9.22 11.77
CA ARG A 66 35.25 -9.10 13.20
C ARG A 66 34.24 -8.34 14.05
N ARG A 67 33.57 -7.32 13.52
CA ARG A 67 32.50 -6.56 14.18
C ARG A 67 31.55 -6.01 13.12
N LEU A 68 30.25 -5.94 13.43
CA LEU A 68 29.29 -5.31 12.54
C LEU A 68 29.62 -3.82 12.38
N SER A 69 29.75 -3.35 11.14
CA SER A 69 29.83 -1.93 10.82
C SER A 69 28.52 -1.20 11.23
N ALA A 70 28.53 0.13 11.26
CA ALA A 70 27.32 0.91 11.53
C ALA A 70 26.21 0.57 10.53
N GLU A 71 26.56 0.52 9.24
CA GLU A 71 25.65 0.14 8.15
C GLU A 71 25.05 -1.26 8.33
N GLN A 72 25.85 -2.23 8.78
CA GLN A 72 25.37 -3.58 9.06
C GLN A 72 24.44 -3.63 10.26
N LYS A 73 24.69 -2.83 11.30
CA LYS A 73 23.78 -2.74 12.46
C LYS A 73 22.44 -2.12 12.07
N GLU A 74 22.45 -1.07 11.26
CA GLU A 74 21.24 -0.46 10.72
C GLU A 74 20.46 -1.45 9.85
N MET A 75 21.15 -2.18 8.98
CA MET A 75 20.54 -3.24 8.18
C MET A 75 19.89 -4.32 9.04
N VAL A 76 20.59 -4.80 10.07
CA VAL A 76 20.03 -5.77 11.02
C VAL A 76 18.80 -5.20 11.74
N PHE A 77 18.83 -3.92 12.14
CA PHE A 77 17.69 -3.26 12.75
C PHE A 77 16.46 -3.24 11.82
N TRP A 78 16.62 -2.83 10.56
CA TRP A 78 15.51 -2.78 9.61
C TRP A 78 14.96 -4.16 9.25
N VAL A 79 15.83 -5.17 9.13
CA VAL A 79 15.39 -6.57 8.92
C VAL A 79 14.70 -7.13 10.15
N ALA A 80 15.21 -6.85 11.36
CA ALA A 80 14.62 -7.26 12.62
C ALA A 80 13.30 -6.54 12.92
N TRP A 81 13.03 -5.40 12.30
CA TRP A 81 11.72 -4.78 12.26
C TRP A 81 10.82 -5.47 11.23
N LEU A 82 11.27 -5.60 9.98
CA LEU A 82 10.45 -6.09 8.87
C LEU A 82 9.95 -7.51 9.09
N VAL A 83 10.86 -8.43 9.43
CA VAL A 83 10.59 -9.87 9.42
C VAL A 83 9.54 -10.27 10.46
N PRO A 84 9.62 -9.84 11.75
CA PRO A 84 8.60 -10.20 12.72
C PRO A 84 7.23 -9.63 12.39
N ILE A 85 7.15 -8.39 11.91
CA ILE A 85 5.87 -7.76 11.55
C ILE A 85 5.26 -8.43 10.32
N ALA A 86 6.07 -8.72 9.30
CA ALA A 86 5.63 -9.47 8.12
C ALA A 86 5.16 -10.89 8.51
N GLY A 87 5.87 -11.53 9.45
CA GLY A 87 5.51 -12.82 10.02
C GLY A 87 4.16 -12.78 10.73
N PHE A 88 3.93 -11.77 11.58
CA PHE A 88 2.65 -11.56 12.25
C PHE A 88 1.49 -11.45 11.24
N PHE A 89 1.59 -10.56 10.25
CA PHE A 89 0.54 -10.41 9.24
C PHE A 89 0.35 -11.63 8.35
N SER A 90 1.37 -12.49 8.23
CA SER A 90 1.28 -13.75 7.49
C SER A 90 0.41 -14.79 8.20
N VAL A 91 0.35 -14.78 9.54
CA VAL A 91 -0.35 -15.81 10.33
C VAL A 91 -1.58 -15.29 11.09
N ALA A 92 -1.70 -13.98 11.30
CA ALA A 92 -2.77 -13.38 12.10
C ALA A 92 -4.16 -13.72 11.55
N GLU A 93 -5.08 -14.09 12.43
CA GLU A 93 -6.46 -14.41 12.04
C GLU A 93 -7.26 -13.17 11.63
N PHE A 94 -6.98 -12.04 12.26
CA PHE A 94 -7.69 -10.78 12.04
C PHE A 94 -6.77 -9.57 12.15
N PHE A 95 -6.91 -8.64 11.22
CA PHE A 95 -6.34 -7.30 11.26
C PHE A 95 -7.00 -6.41 10.21
N HIS A 96 -6.91 -5.09 10.39
CA HIS A 96 -7.30 -4.14 9.35
C HIS A 96 -6.11 -3.81 8.44
N HIS A 97 -6.39 -3.52 7.18
CA HIS A 97 -5.36 -3.23 6.17
C HIS A 97 -4.45 -2.08 6.56
N TYR A 98 -4.97 -1.04 7.23
CA TYR A 98 -4.16 0.11 7.64
C TYR A 98 -3.06 -0.22 8.65
N TYR A 99 -3.13 -1.35 9.38
CA TYR A 99 -2.03 -1.80 10.24
C TYR A 99 -0.77 -2.17 9.44
N LEU A 100 -0.90 -2.47 8.14
CA LEU A 100 0.25 -2.76 7.28
C LEU A 100 1.20 -1.56 7.13
N ILE A 101 0.77 -0.36 7.49
CA ILE A 101 1.63 0.83 7.52
C ILE A 101 2.90 0.63 8.38
N MET A 102 2.85 -0.29 9.35
CA MET A 102 4.00 -0.67 10.19
C MET A 102 5.18 -1.24 9.39
N LEU A 103 4.94 -1.76 8.18
CA LEU A 103 5.96 -2.27 7.27
C LEU A 103 6.58 -1.18 6.39
N ALA A 104 5.96 0.01 6.30
CA ALA A 104 6.42 1.06 5.38
C ALA A 104 7.83 1.58 5.70
N PRO A 105 8.18 1.93 6.96
CA PRO A 105 9.53 2.39 7.28
C PRO A 105 10.64 1.38 6.94
N PRO A 106 10.57 0.09 7.36
CA PRO A 106 11.62 -0.86 7.02
C PRO A 106 11.68 -1.18 5.52
N ILE A 107 10.55 -1.25 4.80
CA ILE A 107 10.57 -1.41 3.34
C ILE A 107 11.31 -0.24 2.69
N ALA A 108 10.98 0.99 3.05
CA ALA A 108 11.61 2.18 2.49
C ALA A 108 13.14 2.20 2.74
N ALA A 109 13.55 1.91 3.98
CA ALA A 109 14.97 1.86 4.35
C ALA A 109 15.73 0.76 3.58
N LEU A 110 15.15 -0.44 3.48
CA LEU A 110 15.78 -1.58 2.81
C LEU A 110 15.79 -1.44 1.29
N VAL A 111 14.79 -0.77 0.70
CA VAL A 111 14.81 -0.43 -0.73
C VAL A 111 15.91 0.60 -1.01
N GLY A 112 16.00 1.67 -0.21
CA GLY A 112 17.00 2.71 -0.39
C GLY A 112 18.43 2.21 -0.20
N ALA A 113 18.73 1.63 0.97
CA ALA A 113 20.05 1.07 1.27
C ALA A 113 20.39 -0.13 0.37
N GLY A 114 19.39 -0.98 0.12
CA GLY A 114 19.53 -2.13 -0.77
C GLY A 114 19.85 -1.74 -2.21
N TRP A 115 19.22 -0.69 -2.73
CA TRP A 115 19.54 -0.16 -4.06
C TRP A 115 21.02 0.27 -4.16
N VAL A 116 21.55 0.98 -3.16
CA VAL A 116 22.96 1.38 -3.12
C VAL A 116 23.88 0.15 -3.17
N ALA A 117 23.58 -0.87 -2.36
CA ALA A 117 24.35 -2.12 -2.33
C ALA A 117 24.27 -2.88 -3.67
N LEU A 118 23.07 -2.98 -4.25
CA LEU A 118 22.83 -3.64 -5.53
C LEU A 118 23.54 -2.93 -6.68
N VAL A 119 23.54 -1.59 -6.71
CA VAL A 119 24.29 -0.79 -7.70
C VAL A 119 25.79 -0.99 -7.53
N HIS A 120 26.30 -1.05 -6.29
CA HIS A 120 27.71 -1.36 -6.04
C HIS A 120 28.09 -2.73 -6.60
N LEU A 121 27.30 -3.78 -6.31
CA LEU A 121 27.53 -5.13 -6.84
C LEU A 121 27.45 -5.17 -8.36
N TYR A 122 26.46 -4.49 -8.95
CA TYR A 122 26.27 -4.42 -10.39
C TYR A 122 27.44 -3.73 -11.12
N ARG A 123 28.04 -2.67 -10.55
CA ARG A 123 29.15 -1.91 -11.17
C ARG A 123 30.54 -2.49 -10.92
N ASN A 124 30.73 -3.22 -9.82
CA ASN A 124 32.06 -3.59 -9.32
C ASN A 124 32.29 -5.10 -9.20
N GLN A 125 31.29 -5.94 -9.43
CA GLN A 125 31.44 -7.39 -9.40
C GLN A 125 31.16 -8.00 -10.78
N THR A 126 31.69 -9.20 -11.01
CA THR A 126 31.39 -10.02 -12.18
C THR A 126 30.58 -11.26 -11.76
N GLY A 127 30.03 -11.99 -12.74
CA GLY A 127 29.21 -13.19 -12.48
C GLY A 127 27.83 -12.88 -11.90
N TRP A 128 27.24 -13.83 -11.16
CA TRP A 128 25.85 -13.80 -10.71
C TRP A 128 25.50 -12.61 -9.79
N LYS A 129 26.46 -12.11 -8.99
CA LYS A 129 26.24 -10.96 -8.08
C LYS A 129 25.85 -9.69 -8.82
N SER A 130 26.39 -9.50 -10.02
CA SER A 130 26.08 -8.35 -10.88
C SER A 130 24.68 -8.39 -11.49
N TRP A 131 23.99 -9.53 -11.39
CA TRP A 131 22.63 -9.72 -11.90
C TRP A 131 21.53 -9.44 -10.87
N LEU A 132 21.89 -9.24 -9.60
CA LEU A 132 20.92 -8.99 -8.54
C LEU A 132 20.10 -7.72 -8.77
N LEU A 133 20.72 -6.64 -9.26
CA LEU A 133 20.01 -5.39 -9.57
C LEU A 133 19.01 -5.57 -10.73
N PRO A 134 19.39 -6.09 -11.92
CA PRO A 134 18.43 -6.42 -12.97
C PRO A 134 17.32 -7.37 -12.51
N ALA A 135 17.66 -8.39 -11.73
CA ALA A 135 16.68 -9.35 -11.19
C ALA A 135 15.68 -8.67 -10.25
N ALA A 136 16.15 -7.77 -9.37
CA ALA A 136 15.29 -6.98 -8.49
C ALA A 136 14.30 -6.13 -9.28
N MET A 137 14.77 -5.45 -10.33
CA MET A 137 13.93 -4.61 -11.19
C MET A 137 12.88 -5.44 -11.93
N ILE A 138 13.26 -6.57 -12.52
CA ILE A 138 12.35 -7.47 -13.25
C ILE A 138 11.32 -8.08 -12.30
N ALA A 139 11.75 -8.59 -11.16
CA ALA A 139 10.85 -9.20 -10.17
C ALA A 139 9.85 -8.18 -9.62
N THR A 140 10.31 -6.96 -9.33
CA THR A 140 9.43 -5.89 -8.82
C THR A 140 8.47 -5.43 -9.90
N THR A 141 8.93 -5.17 -11.12
CA THR A 141 8.06 -4.84 -12.27
C THR A 141 7.01 -5.94 -12.47
N GLY A 142 7.42 -7.22 -12.48
CA GLY A 142 6.49 -8.34 -12.65
C GLY A 142 5.44 -8.41 -11.54
N PHE A 143 5.83 -8.05 -10.31
CA PHE A 143 4.92 -7.98 -9.18
C PHE A 143 3.96 -6.79 -9.27
N GLU A 144 4.42 -5.61 -9.72
CA GLU A 144 3.55 -4.47 -10.00
C GLU A 144 2.52 -4.83 -11.09
N LEU A 145 2.93 -5.51 -12.16
CA LEU A 145 2.01 -6.01 -13.19
C LEU A 145 1.00 -7.03 -12.63
N PHE A 146 1.43 -7.88 -11.69
CA PHE A 146 0.53 -8.80 -10.99
C PHE A 146 -0.52 -8.07 -10.15
N ILE A 147 -0.17 -6.93 -9.54
CA ILE A 147 -1.11 -6.07 -8.83
C ILE A 147 -2.05 -5.40 -9.84
N LEU A 148 -1.50 -4.73 -10.85
CA LEU A 148 -2.23 -3.90 -11.80
C LEU A 148 -3.20 -4.67 -12.68
N ARG A 149 -2.92 -5.94 -13.01
CA ARG A 149 -3.81 -6.75 -13.86
C ARG A 149 -5.24 -6.84 -13.31
N ASN A 150 -5.41 -6.76 -11.98
CA ASN A 150 -6.72 -6.84 -11.33
C ASN A 150 -7.57 -5.57 -11.53
N TYR A 151 -6.96 -4.51 -12.08
CA TYR A 151 -7.55 -3.20 -12.29
C TYR A 151 -7.76 -2.86 -13.77
N ASN A 152 -7.30 -3.73 -14.67
CA ASN A 152 -7.42 -3.52 -16.12
C ASN A 152 -8.88 -3.38 -16.57
N ASP A 153 -9.81 -4.12 -15.94
CA ASP A 153 -11.23 -4.02 -16.27
C ASP A 153 -11.86 -2.71 -15.77
N GLN A 154 -11.28 -2.09 -14.74
CA GLN A 154 -11.82 -0.89 -14.10
C GLN A 154 -11.42 0.40 -14.84
N PHE A 155 -10.16 0.51 -15.29
CA PHE A 155 -9.63 1.73 -15.94
C PHE A 155 -8.82 1.47 -17.21
N GLY A 156 -8.89 0.27 -17.77
CA GLY A 156 -8.16 -0.14 -18.97
C GLY A 156 -6.74 -0.63 -18.68
N ALA A 157 -6.17 -1.35 -19.66
CA ALA A 157 -4.83 -1.95 -19.54
C ALA A 157 -3.66 -0.96 -19.74
N GLY A 158 -3.93 0.34 -19.96
CA GLY A 158 -2.91 1.35 -20.30
C GLY A 158 -1.80 1.47 -19.25
N TRP A 159 -2.15 1.45 -17.96
CA TRP A 159 -1.17 1.49 -16.87
C TRP A 159 -0.29 0.24 -16.84
N SER A 160 -0.88 -0.94 -16.94
CA SER A 160 -0.16 -2.22 -17.02
C SER A 160 0.80 -2.25 -18.21
N ILE A 161 0.35 -1.78 -19.38
CA ILE A 161 1.20 -1.69 -20.57
C ILE A 161 2.35 -0.70 -20.35
N GLY A 162 2.06 0.49 -19.81
CA GLY A 162 3.07 1.52 -19.53
C GLY A 162 4.15 1.04 -18.58
N VAL A 163 3.77 0.45 -17.44
CA VAL A 163 4.71 -0.13 -16.46
C VAL A 163 5.51 -1.27 -17.08
N GLY A 164 4.88 -2.16 -17.84
CA GLY A 164 5.55 -3.25 -18.52
C GLY A 164 6.59 -2.76 -19.52
N VAL A 165 6.24 -1.76 -20.35
CA VAL A 165 7.16 -1.15 -21.32
C VAL A 165 8.34 -0.49 -20.62
N ILE A 166 8.09 0.33 -19.58
CA ILE A 166 9.15 1.00 -18.83
C ILE A 166 10.06 -0.01 -18.13
N GLY A 167 9.50 -1.08 -17.56
CA GLY A 167 10.26 -2.14 -16.93
C GLY A 167 11.15 -2.90 -17.92
N VAL A 168 10.63 -3.23 -19.11
CA VAL A 168 11.42 -3.86 -20.18
C VAL A 168 12.54 -2.94 -20.66
N ILE A 169 12.25 -1.66 -20.91
CA ILE A 169 13.26 -0.66 -21.31
C ILE A 169 14.34 -0.55 -20.22
N SER A 170 13.94 -0.47 -18.95
CA SER A 170 14.86 -0.39 -17.81
C SER A 170 15.75 -1.62 -17.71
N ALA A 171 15.19 -2.83 -17.88
CA ALA A 171 15.94 -4.07 -17.90
C ALA A 171 16.96 -4.09 -19.05
N ILE A 172 16.55 -3.75 -20.28
CA ILE A 172 17.44 -3.68 -21.45
C ILE A 172 18.55 -2.66 -21.22
N ALA A 173 18.22 -1.45 -20.73
CA ALA A 173 19.20 -0.41 -20.44
C ALA A 173 20.23 -0.89 -19.40
N LEU A 174 19.78 -1.55 -18.32
CA LEU A 174 20.68 -2.14 -17.33
C LEU A 174 21.55 -3.27 -17.91
N LEU A 175 21.12 -3.98 -18.96
CA LEU A 175 21.98 -4.96 -19.62
C LEU A 175 23.03 -4.30 -20.53
N LEU A 176 22.62 -3.28 -21.30
CA LEU A 176 23.49 -2.58 -22.25
C LEU A 176 24.59 -1.77 -21.54
N PHE A 177 24.27 -1.13 -20.42
CA PHE A 177 25.21 -0.24 -19.70
C PHE A 177 26.02 -0.92 -18.60
N LYS A 178 25.84 -2.24 -18.39
CA LYS A 178 26.42 -3.02 -17.29
C LYS A 178 27.93 -2.86 -17.08
N GLN A 179 28.69 -2.69 -18.15
CA GLN A 179 30.16 -2.71 -18.08
C GLN A 179 30.83 -1.59 -18.86
N ARG A 180 30.08 -0.77 -19.60
CA ARG A 180 30.67 0.21 -20.53
C ARG A 180 30.75 1.63 -20.01
N GLN A 181 29.84 2.03 -19.11
CA GLN A 181 29.74 3.42 -18.67
C GLN A 181 29.32 3.51 -17.20
N LYS A 182 30.30 3.41 -16.29
CA LYS A 182 30.05 3.41 -14.83
C LYS A 182 29.18 4.59 -14.34
N PRO A 183 29.35 5.86 -14.76
CA PRO A 183 28.46 6.93 -14.33
C PRO A 183 27.04 6.79 -14.91
N ILE A 184 26.91 6.46 -16.20
CA ILE A 184 25.60 6.29 -16.85
C ILE A 184 24.80 5.18 -16.19
N SER A 185 25.45 4.07 -15.83
CA SER A 185 24.77 2.95 -15.18
C SER A 185 24.10 3.30 -13.85
N TYR A 186 24.67 4.26 -13.11
CA TYR A 186 24.08 4.76 -11.87
C TYR A 186 22.78 5.50 -12.18
N TYR A 187 22.80 6.45 -13.11
CA TYR A 187 21.61 7.22 -13.50
C TYR A 187 20.53 6.34 -14.14
N VAL A 188 20.90 5.34 -14.94
CA VAL A 188 19.97 4.34 -15.48
C VAL A 188 19.31 3.56 -14.35
N SER A 189 20.08 3.10 -13.36
CA SER A 189 19.53 2.39 -12.21
C SER A 189 18.64 3.26 -11.32
N LEU A 190 18.95 4.55 -11.20
CA LEU A 190 18.15 5.52 -10.47
C LEU A 190 16.83 5.78 -11.19
N ALA A 191 16.88 6.02 -12.50
CA ALA A 191 15.68 6.20 -13.33
C ALA A 191 14.77 4.96 -13.28
N ALA A 192 15.35 3.76 -13.34
CA ALA A 192 14.60 2.50 -13.19
C ALA A 192 13.93 2.39 -11.81
N LEU A 193 14.63 2.75 -10.73
CA LEU A 193 14.05 2.76 -9.38
C LEU A 193 12.91 3.78 -9.27
N LEU A 194 13.09 4.99 -9.80
CA LEU A 194 12.07 6.03 -9.79
C LEU A 194 10.83 5.62 -10.60
N ALA A 195 11.00 4.87 -11.68
CA ALA A 195 9.88 4.31 -12.43
C ALA A 195 9.02 3.35 -11.58
N LEU A 196 9.63 2.50 -10.75
CA LEU A 196 8.91 1.63 -9.82
C LEU A 196 8.14 2.40 -8.73
N LEU A 197 8.46 3.68 -8.50
CA LEU A 197 7.73 4.50 -7.53
C LEU A 197 6.44 5.10 -8.09
N VAL A 198 6.25 5.13 -9.41
CA VAL A 198 5.12 5.83 -10.04
C VAL A 198 3.79 5.22 -9.60
N MET A 199 3.66 3.89 -9.60
CA MET A 199 2.41 3.21 -9.20
C MET A 199 2.14 3.28 -7.71
N PRO A 200 3.11 3.00 -6.81
CA PRO A 200 2.95 3.21 -5.37
C PRO A 200 2.56 4.64 -5.01
N ILE A 201 3.15 5.65 -5.66
CA ILE A 201 2.80 7.07 -5.44
C ILE A 201 1.36 7.34 -5.85
N TYR A 202 0.94 6.84 -7.02
CA TYR A 202 -0.45 6.96 -7.45
C TYR A 202 -1.39 6.29 -6.44
N TRP A 203 -1.10 5.07 -5.99
CA TRP A 203 -1.89 4.37 -4.96
C TRP A 203 -1.95 5.13 -3.64
N ALA A 204 -0.83 5.64 -3.15
CA ALA A 204 -0.78 6.44 -1.93
C ALA A 204 -1.57 7.75 -2.04
N SER A 205 -1.74 8.28 -3.25
CA SER A 205 -2.51 9.50 -3.50
C SER A 205 -4.03 9.28 -3.64
N THR A 206 -4.50 8.03 -3.81
CA THR A 206 -5.93 7.78 -4.06
C THR A 206 -6.87 8.27 -2.97
N PRO A 207 -6.54 8.23 -1.65
CA PRO A 207 -7.43 8.79 -0.63
C PRO A 207 -7.59 10.31 -0.76
N LEU A 208 -6.57 11.01 -1.26
CA LEU A 208 -6.62 12.45 -1.54
C LEU A 208 -7.43 12.75 -2.80
N LEU A 209 -7.30 11.91 -3.83
CA LEU A 209 -7.94 12.11 -5.13
C LEU A 209 -9.42 11.73 -5.14
N TYR A 210 -9.80 10.67 -4.44
CA TYR A 210 -11.14 10.08 -4.53
C TYR A 210 -11.93 10.13 -3.20
N GLY A 211 -11.31 10.62 -2.13
CA GLY A 211 -11.84 10.49 -0.78
C GLY A 211 -11.53 9.13 -0.17
N GLY A 212 -11.68 9.02 1.15
CA GLY A 212 -11.36 7.80 1.90
C GLY A 212 -12.44 7.46 2.93
N ASN A 213 -12.32 6.27 3.51
CA ASN A 213 -13.12 5.85 4.65
C ASN A 213 -12.32 6.09 5.94
N SER A 214 -12.82 6.95 6.83
CA SER A 214 -12.18 7.28 8.11
C SER A 214 -12.16 6.10 9.10
N SER A 215 -13.11 5.18 9.00
CA SER A 215 -13.21 4.00 9.87
C SER A 215 -12.39 2.81 9.36
N GLN A 216 -12.17 2.75 8.04
CA GLN A 216 -11.42 1.69 7.35
C GLN A 216 -10.48 2.31 6.31
N PRO A 217 -9.39 2.99 6.71
CA PRO A 217 -8.46 3.56 5.76
C PRO A 217 -7.86 2.49 4.85
N GLU A 218 -7.99 2.70 3.54
CA GLU A 218 -7.41 1.84 2.51
C GLU A 218 -6.94 2.70 1.34
N THR A 219 -6.08 2.12 0.51
CA THR A 219 -5.59 2.75 -0.72
C THR A 219 -6.01 1.95 -1.94
N GLY A 220 -6.14 2.62 -3.07
CA GLY A 220 -6.47 2.01 -4.33
C GLY A 220 -7.59 2.71 -5.10
N PRO A 221 -7.65 2.49 -6.41
CA PRO A 221 -8.55 3.21 -7.29
C PRO A 221 -10.00 2.68 -7.18
N GLN A 222 -10.28 1.64 -6.40
CA GLN A 222 -11.65 1.29 -5.98
C GLN A 222 -12.34 2.44 -5.28
N LEU A 223 -11.59 3.30 -4.58
CA LEU A 223 -12.12 4.49 -3.93
C LEU A 223 -12.85 5.40 -4.93
N ALA A 224 -12.43 5.46 -6.20
CA ALA A 224 -13.13 6.23 -7.23
C ALA A 224 -14.56 5.72 -7.48
N SER A 225 -14.78 4.40 -7.40
CA SER A 225 -16.11 3.80 -7.53
C SER A 225 -16.98 3.99 -6.28
N MET A 226 -16.36 4.23 -5.13
CA MET A 226 -17.02 4.50 -3.85
C MET A 226 -17.28 6.00 -3.63
N SER A 227 -16.50 6.88 -4.26
CA SER A 227 -16.60 8.35 -4.18
C SER A 227 -17.98 8.90 -4.53
N GLY A 228 -18.78 8.18 -5.34
CA GLY A 228 -20.15 8.55 -5.70
C GLY A 228 -21.25 7.88 -4.87
N LYS A 229 -20.93 6.90 -4.02
CA LYS A 229 -21.87 6.23 -3.10
C LYS A 229 -21.48 6.63 -1.69
N GLY A 230 -22.13 7.66 -1.14
CA GLY A 230 -21.85 8.22 0.19
C GLY A 230 -21.70 7.17 1.30
N MET A 231 -20.50 6.65 1.47
CA MET A 231 -20.14 5.60 2.45
C MET A 231 -18.96 6.03 3.32
N GLY A 232 -18.76 7.35 3.48
CA GLY A 232 -17.71 7.96 4.31
C GLY A 232 -18.23 8.83 5.47
N MET A 233 -19.50 9.16 5.45
CA MET A 233 -20.30 9.36 6.65
C MET A 233 -21.49 8.46 6.42
N SER A 234 -21.98 7.79 7.46
CA SER A 234 -23.39 7.45 7.48
C SER A 234 -24.12 8.67 6.92
N ASP A 235 -25.03 8.50 5.95
CA ASP A 235 -26.18 9.38 5.84
C ASP A 235 -26.99 9.24 7.14
N ALA A 236 -26.36 9.53 8.28
CA ALA A 236 -26.99 9.80 9.54
C ALA A 236 -27.69 11.12 9.28
N THR A 237 -28.87 10.96 8.71
CA THR A 237 -29.82 12.00 8.39
C THR A 237 -29.95 12.83 9.66
N VAL A 238 -29.26 13.97 9.67
CA VAL A 238 -29.16 14.79 10.87
C VAL A 238 -30.56 15.25 11.20
N ASN A 239 -31.04 14.95 12.41
CA ASN A 239 -32.40 15.33 12.79
C ASN A 239 -32.45 16.84 13.04
N GLU A 240 -32.90 17.58 12.03
CA GLU A 240 -32.99 19.05 12.09
C GLU A 240 -33.94 19.54 13.18
N LYS A 241 -35.01 18.78 13.46
CA LYS A 241 -35.93 19.12 14.55
C LYS A 241 -35.26 19.00 15.91
N LEU A 242 -34.43 17.98 16.10
CA LEU A 242 -33.64 17.79 17.31
C LEU A 242 -32.64 18.94 17.48
N ILE A 243 -31.90 19.29 16.42
CA ILE A 243 -30.97 20.45 16.46
C ILE A 243 -31.73 21.70 16.87
N LYS A 244 -32.81 22.04 16.16
CA LYS A 244 -33.56 23.26 16.40
C LYS A 244 -34.08 23.33 17.84
N TYR A 245 -34.65 22.23 18.34
CA TYR A 245 -35.10 22.15 19.72
C TYR A 245 -33.96 22.38 20.72
N LEU A 246 -32.82 21.71 20.52
CA LEU A 246 -31.67 21.85 21.42
C LEU A 246 -31.07 23.26 21.36
N GLU A 247 -31.02 23.90 20.20
CA GLU A 247 -30.53 25.28 20.07
C GLU A 247 -31.45 26.30 20.72
N GLU A 248 -32.77 26.15 20.57
CA GLU A 248 -33.77 27.01 21.20
C GLU A 248 -33.81 26.85 22.73
N ASN A 249 -33.48 25.66 23.24
CA ASN A 249 -33.56 25.31 24.66
C ASN A 249 -32.19 25.19 25.34
N ASN A 250 -31.09 25.59 24.68
CA ASN A 250 -29.77 25.57 25.30
C ASN A 250 -29.58 26.78 26.21
N SER A 251 -29.56 26.55 27.52
CA SER A 251 -29.35 27.57 28.56
C SER A 251 -27.87 27.82 28.92
N GLY A 252 -26.94 27.53 28.01
CA GLY A 252 -25.49 27.76 28.17
C GLY A 252 -24.64 26.50 28.35
N ALA A 253 -25.17 25.33 28.02
CA ALA A 253 -24.43 24.08 27.99
C ALA A 253 -23.35 24.08 26.89
N GLU A 254 -22.16 23.58 27.24
CA GLU A 254 -21.01 23.47 26.34
C GLU A 254 -21.27 22.49 25.17
N TYR A 255 -21.95 21.37 25.46
CA TYR A 255 -22.29 20.34 24.48
C TYR A 255 -23.79 20.38 24.18
N LEU A 256 -24.15 20.28 22.89
CA LEU A 256 -25.55 20.32 22.46
C LEU A 256 -26.33 19.08 22.94
N PHE A 257 -25.69 17.90 22.92
CA PHE A 257 -26.18 16.64 23.47
C PHE A 257 -25.03 15.59 23.46
N ALA A 258 -25.30 14.38 23.96
CA ALA A 258 -24.39 13.25 23.91
C ALA A 258 -24.91 12.14 22.98
N THR A 259 -24.00 11.50 22.26
CA THR A 259 -24.25 10.32 21.42
C THR A 259 -23.50 9.11 21.97
N THR A 260 -23.71 7.95 21.37
CA THR A 260 -23.05 6.68 21.76
C THR A 260 -21.67 6.48 21.14
N ASP A 261 -21.34 7.23 20.07
CA ASP A 261 -20.09 7.12 19.34
C ASP A 261 -19.84 8.34 18.44
N SER A 262 -18.61 8.45 17.94
CA SER A 262 -18.17 9.55 17.09
C SER A 262 -18.80 9.56 15.69
N ASN A 263 -19.23 8.41 15.16
CA ASN A 263 -19.90 8.34 13.86
C ASN A 263 -21.28 9.01 13.91
N THR A 264 -21.97 8.88 15.04
CA THR A 264 -23.26 9.53 15.29
C THR A 264 -23.09 11.01 15.62
N ALA A 265 -22.03 11.40 16.35
CA ALA A 265 -21.76 12.79 16.70
C ALA A 265 -21.32 13.65 15.51
N ALA A 266 -20.44 13.13 14.66
CA ALA A 266 -19.72 13.92 13.66
C ALA A 266 -20.62 14.67 12.66
N PRO A 267 -21.70 14.09 12.11
CA PRO A 267 -22.62 14.82 11.22
C PRO A 267 -23.27 16.04 11.89
N TYR A 268 -23.62 15.94 13.18
CA TYR A 268 -24.17 17.06 13.94
C TYR A 268 -23.13 18.15 14.16
N ILE A 269 -21.88 17.79 14.50
CA ILE A 269 -20.77 18.74 14.66
C ILE A 269 -20.48 19.46 13.34
N ILE A 270 -20.39 18.74 12.22
CA ILE A 270 -20.10 19.33 10.90
C ILE A 270 -21.19 20.32 10.49
N LYS A 271 -22.47 19.96 10.72
CA LYS A 271 -23.63 20.77 10.33
C LYS A 271 -23.82 21.99 11.22
N THR A 272 -23.74 21.82 12.54
CA THR A 272 -24.04 22.89 13.51
C THR A 272 -22.82 23.73 13.87
N LYS A 273 -21.61 23.21 13.63
CA LYS A 273 -20.35 23.76 14.16
C LYS A 273 -20.30 23.85 15.70
N LYS A 274 -21.19 23.15 16.41
CA LYS A 274 -21.25 23.08 17.87
C LYS A 274 -20.69 21.76 18.39
N ALA A 275 -20.23 21.76 19.65
CA ALA A 275 -19.74 20.57 20.30
C ALA A 275 -20.89 19.58 20.56
N VAL A 276 -20.66 18.31 20.23
CA VAL A 276 -21.52 17.16 20.57
C VAL A 276 -20.63 16.15 21.25
N MET A 277 -21.05 15.65 22.40
CA MET A 277 -20.28 14.66 23.16
C MET A 277 -20.45 13.28 22.52
N ALA A 278 -19.34 12.54 22.39
CA ALA A 278 -19.26 11.23 21.75
C ALA A 278 -18.64 10.20 22.68
#